data_AF-A0A7W0YYR1-F1
#
_entry.id   AF-A0A7W0YYR1-F1
#
_cell.length_a   1.000
_cell.length_b   1.000
_cell.length_c   1.000
_cell.angle_alpha   90.00
_cell.angle_beta   90.00
_cell.angle_gamma   90.00
#
_symmetry.space_group_name_H-M   'P 1'
#
loop_
_entity.id
_entity.type
_entity.pdbx_description
1 polymer ?
#
loop_
_entity_poly.entity_id
_entity_poly.type
_entity_poly.pdbx_seq_one_letter_code
_entity_poly.pdbx_strand_id
1 'polypeptide(L)'
;EHSDPAALAGQLNAHRGAMNAAILSEKGTVMQYVGDAVMAVFGAPDPQPDHATRAINCAKAMHAGQHRLDQTWATEGLAPFGLGIGISTGEVAAALLGSDERLEYTMVGDTVNLAQRLQDLARPAGTTVLSAATVDAADGEWPLQPMGECLVKGRTTPVVAFRLPAQDQATEAPTMAGASAHPRSTSQAQDR
;
A
#
# COMPACT_ATOMS: atom_id res chain seq x y z
N GLU A 1 10.16 26.52 2.02
CA GLU A 1 8.70 26.63 2.17
C GLU A 1 8.35 26.44 3.63
N HIS A 2 7.54 27.31 4.22
CA HIS A 2 6.95 27.07 5.53
C HIS A 2 5.46 26.81 5.29
N SER A 3 5.07 25.54 5.16
CA SER A 3 3.67 25.17 5.25
C SER A 3 3.13 25.66 6.60
N ASP A 4 1.91 26.19 6.61
CA ASP A 4 1.21 26.52 7.85
C ASP A 4 1.19 25.27 8.76
N PRO A 5 1.79 25.33 9.97
CA PRO A 5 1.84 24.19 10.88
C PRO A 5 0.47 23.57 11.16
N ALA A 6 -0.60 24.37 11.17
CA ALA A 6 -1.96 23.87 11.37
C ALA A 6 -2.45 23.07 10.16
N ALA A 7 -2.21 23.57 8.95
CA ALA A 7 -2.53 22.86 7.71
C ALA A 7 -1.75 21.53 7.60
N LEU A 8 -0.45 21.55 7.91
CA LEU A 8 0.38 20.35 7.91
C LEU A 8 -0.10 19.30 8.93
N ALA A 9 -0.47 19.74 10.14
CA ALA A 9 -1.06 18.85 11.14
C ALA A 9 -2.37 18.22 10.65
N GLY A 10 -3.20 19.00 9.94
CA GLY A 10 -4.40 18.50 9.26
C GLY A 10 -4.09 17.41 8.22
N GLN A 11 -3.12 17.67 7.32
CA GLN A 11 -2.70 16.69 6.30
C GLN A 11 -2.15 15.41 6.94
N LEU A 12 -1.30 15.52 7.98
CA LEU A 12 -0.76 14.38 8.70
C LEU A 12 -1.86 13.54 9.37
N ASN A 13 -2.87 14.18 9.97
CA ASN A 13 -3.99 13.47 10.59
C ASN A 13 -4.83 12.73 9.53
N ALA A 14 -5.13 13.37 8.40
CA ALA A 14 -5.85 12.75 7.30
C ALA A 14 -5.08 11.57 6.70
N HIS A 15 -3.78 11.76 6.44
CA HIS A 15 -2.85 10.71 5.98
C HIS A 15 -2.88 9.50 6.92
N ARG A 16 -2.58 9.71 8.20
CA ARG A 16 -2.53 8.63 9.21
C ARG A 16 -3.89 7.93 9.36
N GLY A 17 -4.99 8.68 9.27
CA GLY A 17 -6.34 8.12 9.28
C GLY A 17 -6.58 7.16 8.11
N ALA A 18 -6.21 7.55 6.88
CA ALA A 18 -6.33 6.69 5.71
C ALA A 18 -5.43 5.46 5.79
N MET A 19 -4.19 5.61 6.25
CA MET A 19 -3.26 4.48 6.43
C MET A 19 -3.78 3.50 7.47
N ASN A 20 -4.24 4.01 8.63
CA ASN A 20 -4.81 3.18 9.69
C ASN A 20 -6.03 2.39 9.19
N ALA A 21 -6.94 3.03 8.46
CA ALA A 21 -8.12 2.37 7.91
C ALA A 21 -7.75 1.19 6.98
N ALA A 22 -6.74 1.37 6.12
CA ALA A 22 -6.23 0.31 5.24
C ALA A 22 -5.57 -0.84 6.01
N ILE A 23 -4.82 -0.53 7.08
CA ILE A 23 -4.20 -1.55 7.93
C ILE A 23 -5.27 -2.40 8.61
N LEU A 24 -6.25 -1.74 9.23
CA LEU A 24 -7.31 -2.42 9.96
C LEU A 24 -8.24 -3.23 9.05
N SER A 25 -8.51 -2.78 7.81
CA SER A 25 -9.34 -3.55 6.87
C SER A 25 -8.72 -4.89 6.50
N GLU A 26 -7.39 -4.98 6.50
CA GLU A 26 -6.64 -6.22 6.25
C GLU A 26 -6.23 -6.96 7.53
N LYS A 27 -6.72 -6.50 8.69
CA LYS A 27 -6.44 -7.05 10.02
C LYS A 27 -4.97 -6.95 10.45
N GLY A 28 -4.27 -5.92 9.96
CA GLY A 28 -2.92 -5.60 10.44
C GLY A 28 -2.94 -4.86 11.77
N THR A 29 -1.80 -4.85 12.45
CA THR A 29 -1.58 -4.12 13.69
C THR A 29 -0.73 -2.88 13.39
N VAL A 30 -1.24 -1.69 13.73
CA VAL A 30 -0.42 -0.47 13.69
C VAL A 30 0.55 -0.50 14.86
N MET A 31 1.84 -0.38 14.57
CA MET A 31 2.88 -0.37 15.59
C MET A 31 3.16 1.05 16.08
N GLN A 32 3.51 1.94 15.14
CA GLN A 32 3.90 3.31 15.49
C GLN A 32 3.78 4.27 14.30
N TYR A 33 3.71 5.55 14.63
CA TYR A 33 3.81 6.67 13.71
C TYR A 33 5.11 7.43 13.94
N VAL A 34 5.89 7.66 12.87
CA VAL A 34 7.14 8.43 12.92
C VAL A 34 7.07 9.54 11.88
N GLY A 35 6.64 10.73 12.28
CA GLY A 35 6.29 11.79 11.32
C GLY A 35 5.10 11.36 10.45
N ASP A 36 5.25 11.39 9.15
CA ASP A 36 4.32 10.85 8.17
C ASP A 36 4.40 9.31 8.03
N ALA A 37 5.53 8.69 8.39
CA ALA A 37 5.70 7.25 8.26
C ALA A 37 4.79 6.45 9.21
N VAL A 38 4.26 5.34 8.70
CA VAL A 38 3.43 4.38 9.44
C VAL A 38 4.09 3.01 9.41
N MET A 39 4.30 2.40 10.58
CA MET A 39 4.76 1.02 10.69
C MET A 39 3.59 0.12 11.06
N ALA A 40 3.43 -0.97 10.32
CA ALA A 40 2.41 -1.98 10.54
C ALA A 40 3.03 -3.38 10.53
N VAL A 41 2.38 -4.32 11.21
CA VAL A 41 2.73 -5.74 11.18
C VAL A 41 1.51 -6.59 10.87
N PHE A 42 1.74 -7.67 10.13
CA PHE A 42 0.75 -8.71 9.82
C PHE A 42 1.30 -10.04 10.35
N GLY A 43 0.45 -10.83 11.01
CA GLY A 43 0.87 -12.04 11.72
C GLY A 43 1.38 -11.83 13.15
N ALA A 44 1.21 -10.64 13.72
CA ALA A 44 1.42 -10.36 15.14
C ALA A 44 0.39 -9.33 15.66
N PRO A 45 -0.09 -9.43 16.92
CA PRO A 45 0.26 -10.47 17.91
C PRO A 45 -0.35 -11.84 17.56
N ASP A 46 -1.42 -11.85 16.78
CA ASP A 46 -2.09 -13.08 16.35
C ASP A 46 -1.48 -13.61 15.03
N PRO A 47 -1.14 -14.91 14.95
CA PRO A 47 -0.65 -15.51 13.73
C PRO A 47 -1.66 -15.40 12.58
N GLN A 48 -1.18 -15.07 11.39
CA GLN A 48 -1.97 -14.97 10.16
C GLN A 48 -1.24 -15.75 9.07
N PRO A 49 -1.72 -16.94 8.65
CA PRO A 49 -1.08 -17.72 7.60
C PRO A 49 -0.96 -16.97 6.27
N ASP A 50 -1.91 -16.06 6.00
CA ASP A 50 -2.02 -15.23 4.80
C ASP A 50 -1.44 -13.81 5.01
N HIS A 51 -0.53 -13.63 5.99
CA HIS A 51 0.00 -12.31 6.38
C HIS A 51 0.61 -11.53 5.20
N ALA A 52 1.30 -12.22 4.28
CA ALA A 52 1.93 -11.59 3.13
C ALA A 52 0.89 -11.05 2.14
N THR A 53 -0.12 -11.86 1.81
CA THR A 53 -1.28 -11.46 0.99
C THR A 53 -2.00 -10.24 1.58
N ARG A 54 -2.25 -10.24 2.89
CA ARG A 54 -2.86 -9.12 3.63
C ARG A 54 -2.03 -7.85 3.55
N ALA A 55 -0.71 -7.96 3.73
CA ALA A 55 0.19 -6.82 3.64
C ALA A 55 0.17 -6.19 2.23
N ILE A 56 0.12 -7.01 1.18
CA ILE A 56 0.04 -6.53 -0.21
C ILE A 56 -1.30 -5.85 -0.49
N ASN A 57 -2.42 -6.43 -0.07
CA ASN A 57 -3.74 -5.81 -0.19
C ASN A 57 -3.83 -4.49 0.58
N CYS A 58 -3.25 -4.44 1.77
CA CYS A 58 -3.16 -3.23 2.58
C CYS A 58 -2.40 -2.15 1.82
N ALA A 59 -1.25 -2.48 1.23
CA ALA A 59 -0.48 -1.53 0.44
C ALA A 59 -1.27 -0.96 -0.75
N LYS A 60 -2.06 -1.78 -1.44
CA LYS A 60 -2.96 -1.31 -2.51
C LYS A 60 -4.02 -0.35 -1.98
N ALA A 61 -4.65 -0.69 -0.85
CA ALA A 61 -5.66 0.15 -0.21
C ALA A 61 -5.07 1.48 0.29
N MET A 62 -3.86 1.46 0.83
CA MET A 62 -3.12 2.66 1.24
C MET A 62 -2.83 3.58 0.05
N HIS A 63 -2.31 3.05 -1.07
CA HIS A 63 -2.07 3.86 -2.27
C HIS A 63 -3.37 4.48 -2.79
N ALA A 64 -4.47 3.73 -2.84
CA ALA A 64 -5.77 4.26 -3.26
C ALA A 64 -6.27 5.35 -2.30
N GLY A 65 -6.07 5.18 -0.99
CA GLY A 65 -6.40 6.18 0.03
C GLY A 65 -5.59 7.45 -0.11
N GLN A 66 -4.27 7.33 -0.24
CA GLN A 66 -3.38 8.47 -0.39
C GLN A 66 -3.62 9.22 -1.69
N HIS A 67 -3.89 8.50 -2.79
CA HIS A 67 -4.21 9.13 -4.07
C HIS A 67 -5.45 10.04 -3.98
N ARG A 68 -6.51 9.60 -3.28
CA ARG A 68 -7.70 10.44 -3.05
C ARG A 68 -7.39 11.67 -2.19
N LEU A 69 -6.55 11.52 -1.16
CA LEU A 69 -6.11 12.64 -0.33
C LEU A 69 -5.30 13.65 -1.15
N ASP A 70 -4.33 13.17 -1.93
CA ASP A 70 -3.48 14.00 -2.77
C ASP A 70 -4.30 14.77 -3.82
N GLN A 71 -5.34 14.15 -4.39
CA GLN A 71 -6.29 14.83 -5.30
C GLN A 71 -7.03 15.97 -4.59
N THR A 72 -7.57 15.72 -3.39
CA THR A 72 -8.25 16.76 -2.60
C THR A 72 -7.30 17.90 -2.26
N TRP A 73 -6.10 17.58 -1.76
CA TRP A 73 -5.09 18.58 -1.42
C TRP A 73 -4.66 19.42 -2.62
N ALA A 74 -4.53 18.81 -3.79
CA ALA A 74 -4.25 19.56 -5.01
C ALA A 74 -5.35 20.60 -5.32
N THR A 75 -6.63 20.27 -5.09
CA THR A 75 -7.74 21.24 -5.25
C THR A 75 -7.74 22.34 -4.19
N GLU A 76 -7.15 22.08 -3.03
CA GLU A 76 -7.00 23.03 -1.91
C GLU A 76 -5.69 23.85 -2.01
N GLY A 77 -4.88 23.62 -3.05
CA GLY A 77 -3.57 24.27 -3.22
C GLY A 77 -2.49 23.75 -2.25
N LEU A 78 -2.72 22.60 -1.62
CA LEU A 78 -1.78 21.93 -0.73
C LEU A 78 -0.90 20.94 -1.50
N ALA A 79 0.35 20.80 -1.07
CA ALA A 79 1.29 19.86 -1.68
C ALA A 79 0.86 18.40 -1.41
N PRO A 80 0.89 17.51 -2.42
CA PRO A 80 0.64 16.10 -2.23
C PRO A 80 1.79 15.46 -1.43
N PHE A 81 1.48 14.44 -0.64
CA PHE A 81 2.53 13.67 0.04
C PHE A 81 3.11 12.61 -0.88
N GLY A 82 2.25 11.96 -1.68
CA GLY A 82 2.61 10.69 -2.30
C GLY A 82 2.80 9.58 -1.26
N LEU A 83 3.10 8.37 -1.73
CA LEU A 83 3.32 7.21 -0.86
C LEU A 83 4.34 6.26 -1.45
N GLY A 84 5.27 5.79 -0.62
CA GLY A 84 6.17 4.68 -0.93
C GLY A 84 6.09 3.64 0.17
N ILE A 85 5.94 2.36 -0.19
CA ILE A 85 5.73 1.27 0.77
C ILE A 85 6.82 0.21 0.60
N GLY A 86 7.44 -0.21 1.71
CA GLY A 86 8.33 -1.37 1.77
C GLY A 86 7.70 -2.50 2.56
N ILE A 87 7.71 -3.72 2.01
CA ILE A 87 7.13 -4.92 2.65
C ILE A 87 8.18 -6.02 2.73
N SER A 88 8.50 -6.48 3.94
CA SER A 88 9.35 -7.64 4.16
C SER A 88 8.61 -8.73 4.94
N THR A 89 9.02 -9.97 4.70
CA THR A 89 8.59 -11.15 5.43
C THR A 89 9.82 -11.85 6.00
N GLY A 90 9.71 -12.33 7.23
CA GLY A 90 10.78 -13.04 7.92
C GLY A 90 10.57 -13.08 9.44
N GLU A 91 11.48 -13.74 10.12
CA GLU A 91 11.46 -13.84 11.58
C GLU A 91 11.70 -12.47 12.22
N VAL A 92 10.93 -12.21 13.29
CA VAL A 92 10.95 -10.98 14.08
C VAL A 92 10.61 -11.32 15.52
N ALA A 93 11.20 -10.60 16.47
CA ALA A 93 10.88 -10.72 17.89
C ALA A 93 9.94 -9.59 18.32
N ALA A 94 8.81 -9.95 18.92
CA ALA A 94 8.00 -9.00 19.65
C ALA A 94 8.67 -8.68 21.00
N ALA A 95 8.82 -7.40 21.33
CA ALA A 95 9.49 -6.96 22.54
C ALA A 95 8.76 -5.77 23.17
N LEU A 96 8.79 -5.71 24.51
CA LEU A 96 8.50 -4.49 25.25
C LEU A 96 9.82 -3.78 25.52
N LEU A 97 10.04 -2.65 24.86
CA LEU A 97 11.27 -1.86 24.97
C LEU A 97 10.98 -0.49 25.56
N GLY A 98 11.86 0.00 26.44
CA GLY A 98 11.71 1.32 27.05
C GLY A 98 12.32 1.41 28.45
N SER A 99 11.96 2.46 29.18
CA SER A 99 12.26 2.58 30.61
C SER A 99 11.08 2.11 31.46
N ASP A 100 11.25 2.03 32.77
CA ASP A 100 10.19 1.67 33.71
C ASP A 100 8.96 2.60 33.60
N GLU A 101 9.16 3.86 33.18
CA GLU A 101 8.11 4.86 33.02
C GLU A 101 7.41 4.84 31.66
N ARG A 102 8.04 4.25 30.63
CA ARG A 102 7.48 4.18 29.27
C ARG A 102 7.97 2.94 28.54
N LEU A 103 7.11 1.94 28.47
CA LEU A 103 7.31 0.74 27.66
C LEU A 103 6.56 0.84 26.33
N GLU A 104 7.17 0.32 25.28
CA GLU A 104 6.63 0.29 23.93
C GLU A 104 6.65 -1.14 23.38
N TYR A 105 5.49 -1.64 22.92
CA TYR A 105 5.40 -2.90 22.21
C TYR A 105 5.87 -2.70 20.77
N THR A 106 6.94 -3.38 20.37
CA THR A 106 7.55 -3.21 19.05
C THR A 106 8.09 -4.52 18.49
N MET A 107 8.45 -4.49 17.21
CA MET A 107 9.09 -5.61 16.52
C MET A 107 10.57 -5.32 16.31
N VAL A 108 11.43 -6.29 16.59
CA VAL A 108 12.87 -6.19 16.42
C VAL A 108 13.38 -7.30 15.53
N GLY A 109 14.32 -6.99 14.64
CA GLY A 109 15.00 -7.95 13.80
C GLY A 109 15.43 -7.38 12.46
N ASP A 110 16.30 -8.11 11.76
CA ASP A 110 16.78 -7.72 10.43
C ASP A 110 15.66 -7.56 9.41
N THR A 111 14.57 -8.33 9.56
CA THR A 111 13.36 -8.23 8.73
C THR A 111 12.72 -6.84 8.83
N VAL A 112 12.67 -6.23 10.02
CA VAL A 112 12.11 -4.88 10.23
C VAL A 112 12.99 -3.83 9.54
N ASN A 113 14.31 -3.94 9.71
CA ASN A 113 15.27 -3.06 9.05
C ASN A 113 15.21 -3.20 7.52
N LEU A 114 14.94 -4.42 7.01
CA LEU A 114 14.76 -4.66 5.60
C LEU A 114 13.51 -3.93 5.06
N ALA A 115 12.37 -3.96 5.77
CA ALA A 115 11.17 -3.23 5.34
C ALA A 115 11.44 -1.74 5.11
N GLN A 116 12.14 -1.09 6.06
CA GLN A 116 12.53 0.33 5.95
C GLN A 116 13.40 0.58 4.71
N ARG A 117 14.36 -0.30 4.44
CA ARG A 117 15.23 -0.18 3.27
C ARG A 117 14.48 -0.38 1.96
N LEU A 118 13.49 -1.28 1.94
CA LEU A 118 12.62 -1.46 0.77
C LEU A 118 11.74 -0.23 0.56
N GLN A 119 11.26 0.41 1.64
CA GLN A 119 10.54 1.68 1.56
C GLN A 119 11.41 2.78 0.95
N ASP A 120 12.70 2.85 1.28
CA ASP A 120 13.64 3.79 0.64
C ASP A 120 13.79 3.55 -0.89
N LEU A 121 13.60 2.31 -1.33
CA LEU A 121 13.60 1.93 -2.75
C LEU A 121 12.25 2.15 -3.44
N ALA A 122 11.18 2.42 -2.67
CA ALA A 122 9.82 2.63 -3.17
C ALA A 122 9.63 4.04 -3.73
N ARG A 123 10.47 4.38 -4.71
CA ARG A 123 10.45 5.63 -5.46
C ARG A 123 10.30 5.34 -6.95
N PRO A 124 9.56 6.17 -7.71
CA PRO A 124 8.80 7.36 -7.26
C PRO A 124 7.56 7.00 -6.42
N ALA A 125 6.85 8.01 -5.89
CA ALA A 125 5.58 7.81 -5.17
C ALA A 125 4.59 6.96 -5.99
N GLY A 126 3.71 6.22 -5.29
CA GLY A 126 2.83 5.21 -5.88
C GLY A 126 3.48 3.83 -6.02
N THR A 127 4.69 3.63 -5.47
CA THR A 127 5.43 2.37 -5.61
C THR A 127 5.37 1.54 -4.32
N THR A 128 5.21 0.23 -4.46
CA THR A 128 5.44 -0.74 -3.37
C THR A 128 6.62 -1.64 -3.73
N VAL A 129 7.52 -1.87 -2.78
CA VAL A 129 8.69 -2.76 -2.94
C VAL A 129 8.63 -3.88 -1.91
N LEU A 130 8.80 -5.11 -2.39
CA LEU A 130 8.64 -6.34 -1.62
C LEU A 130 9.96 -7.10 -1.56
N SER A 131 10.24 -7.75 -0.43
CA SER A 131 11.31 -8.76 -0.37
C SER A 131 10.90 -10.03 -1.12
N ALA A 132 11.88 -10.82 -1.58
CA ALA A 132 11.62 -12.14 -2.14
C ALA A 132 10.76 -13.03 -1.22
N ALA A 133 11.06 -13.06 0.08
CA ALA A 133 10.28 -13.83 1.05
C ALA A 133 8.80 -13.41 1.13
N THR A 134 8.47 -12.13 0.90
CA THR A 134 7.07 -11.69 0.83
C THR A 134 6.39 -12.20 -0.43
N VAL A 135 7.11 -12.26 -1.55
CA VAL A 135 6.59 -12.82 -2.81
C VAL A 135 6.33 -14.32 -2.66
N ASP A 136 7.26 -15.05 -2.06
CA ASP A 136 7.15 -16.50 -1.86
C ASP A 136 6.02 -16.88 -0.88
N ALA A 137 5.74 -16.03 0.11
CA ALA A 137 4.70 -16.26 1.11
C ALA A 137 3.31 -15.73 0.70
N ALA A 138 3.23 -14.91 -0.35
CA ALA A 138 1.96 -14.35 -0.80
C ALA A 138 1.22 -15.33 -1.71
N ASP A 139 -0.07 -15.49 -1.46
CA ASP A 139 -0.95 -16.28 -2.31
C ASP A 139 -1.34 -15.48 -3.56
N GLY A 140 -1.48 -16.19 -4.69
CA GLY A 140 -1.97 -15.64 -5.94
C GLY A 140 -0.90 -15.04 -6.85
N GLU A 141 -1.35 -14.53 -7.99
CA GLU A 141 -0.48 -13.91 -8.99
C GLU A 141 -0.49 -12.39 -8.84
N TRP A 142 0.70 -11.83 -8.66
CA TRP A 142 0.91 -10.39 -8.50
C TRP A 142 1.71 -9.86 -9.69
N PRO A 143 1.38 -8.67 -10.23
CA PRO A 143 2.08 -8.09 -11.37
C PRO A 143 3.43 -7.49 -10.96
N LEU A 144 4.35 -8.35 -10.51
CA LEU A 144 5.62 -7.97 -9.90
C LEU A 144 6.71 -7.78 -10.96
N GLN A 145 7.50 -6.72 -10.79
CA GLN A 145 8.67 -6.43 -11.61
C GLN A 145 9.94 -6.70 -10.78
N PRO A 146 10.80 -7.64 -11.18
CA PRO A 146 12.06 -7.86 -10.46
C PRO A 146 12.95 -6.62 -10.58
N MET A 147 13.53 -6.19 -9.45
CA MET A 147 14.46 -5.05 -9.41
C MET A 147 15.93 -5.46 -9.53
N GLY A 148 16.19 -6.78 -9.61
CA GLY A 148 17.54 -7.34 -9.51
C GLY A 148 18.10 -7.26 -8.10
N GLU A 149 19.40 -7.48 -7.99
CA GLU A 149 20.13 -7.35 -6.72
C GLU A 149 20.31 -5.87 -6.35
N CYS A 150 19.67 -5.46 -5.26
CA CYS A 150 19.73 -4.10 -4.74
C CYS A 150 20.70 -4.04 -3.56
N LEU A 151 21.72 -3.19 -3.66
CA LEU A 151 22.53 -2.82 -2.49
C LEU A 151 21.75 -1.81 -1.65
N VAL A 152 21.46 -2.18 -0.41
CA VAL A 152 20.79 -1.33 0.56
C VAL A 152 21.79 -0.90 1.63
N LYS A 153 21.64 0.33 2.14
CA LYS A 153 22.54 0.91 3.14
C LYS A 153 22.67 -0.02 4.35
N GLY A 154 23.90 -0.30 4.77
CA GLY A 154 24.17 -1.14 5.94
C GLY A 154 23.97 -2.65 5.70
N ARG A 155 24.06 -3.13 4.46
CA ARG A 155 24.22 -4.56 4.15
C ARG A 155 25.31 -4.74 3.09
N THR A 156 26.15 -5.76 3.27
CA THR A 156 27.11 -6.21 2.26
C THR A 156 26.48 -7.21 1.30
N THR A 157 25.50 -7.98 1.75
CA THR A 157 24.72 -8.90 0.90
C THR A 157 23.63 -8.14 0.16
N PRO A 158 23.58 -8.20 -1.19
CA PRO A 158 22.49 -7.64 -1.96
C PRO A 158 21.14 -8.25 -1.61
N VAL A 159 20.09 -7.46 -1.75
CA VAL A 159 18.71 -7.89 -1.51
C VAL A 159 18.03 -8.08 -2.87
N VAL A 160 17.41 -9.25 -3.08
CA VAL A 160 16.49 -9.45 -4.19
C VAL A 160 15.14 -8.86 -3.81
N ALA A 161 14.70 -7.88 -4.59
CA ALA A 161 13.46 -7.15 -4.36
C ALA A 161 12.58 -7.10 -5.61
N PHE A 162 11.29 -6.95 -5.37
CA PHE A 162 10.26 -6.89 -6.41
C PHE A 162 9.46 -5.62 -6.27
N ARG A 163 9.19 -4.95 -7.38
CA ARG A 163 8.32 -3.79 -7.44
C ARG A 163 6.91 -4.25 -7.78
N LEU A 164 5.94 -3.82 -6.99
CA LEU A 164 4.53 -3.84 -7.36
C LEU A 164 4.18 -2.43 -7.89
N PRO A 165 3.90 -2.28 -9.20
CA PRO A 165 3.51 -1.00 -9.76
C PRO A 165 2.16 -0.56 -9.22
N ALA A 166 1.92 0.76 -9.19
CA ALA A 166 0.59 1.29 -8.99
C ALA A 166 -0.36 0.66 -10.02
N GLN A 167 -1.56 0.25 -9.60
CA GLN A 167 -2.60 -0.05 -10.57
C GLN A 167 -2.96 1.27 -11.25
N ASP A 168 -2.66 1.38 -12.54
CA ASP A 168 -3.22 2.43 -13.40
C ASP A 168 -4.74 2.26 -13.34
N GLN A 169 -5.42 3.12 -12.58
CA GLN A 169 -6.89 3.18 -12.57
C GLN A 169 -7.42 3.87 -13.84
N ALA A 170 -6.92 3.43 -14.99
CA ALA A 170 -7.34 3.85 -16.31
C ALA A 170 -7.82 2.64 -17.14
N THR A 171 -8.59 1.71 -16.56
CA THR A 171 -9.47 0.79 -17.32
C THR A 171 -10.55 0.22 -16.40
N GLU A 172 -11.59 1.01 -16.13
CA GLU A 172 -12.93 0.47 -15.87
C GLU A 172 -13.94 1.53 -16.29
N ALA A 173 -14.10 1.69 -17.61
CA ALA A 173 -15.31 2.29 -18.15
C ALA A 173 -16.42 1.23 -18.08
N PRO A 174 -17.62 1.56 -17.58
CA PRO A 174 -18.72 0.60 -17.56
C PRO A 174 -19.05 0.25 -19.01
N THR A 175 -18.90 -1.03 -19.36
CA THR A 175 -19.47 -1.55 -20.61
C THR A 175 -20.98 -1.53 -20.43
N MET A 176 -21.59 -0.40 -20.80
CA MET A 176 -23.02 -0.32 -21.04
C MET A 176 -23.31 -1.17 -22.28
N ALA A 177 -23.59 -2.45 -22.04
CA ALA A 177 -24.11 -3.35 -23.05
C ALA A 177 -25.38 -2.72 -23.66
N GLY A 178 -25.34 -2.50 -24.96
CA GLY A 178 -26.32 -1.75 -25.72
C GLY A 178 -27.74 -2.30 -25.57
N ALA A 179 -28.68 -1.39 -25.38
CA ALA A 179 -30.07 -1.62 -25.68
C ALA A 179 -30.19 -1.91 -27.18
N SER A 180 -30.44 -3.17 -27.53
CA SER A 180 -30.83 -3.57 -28.88
C SER A 180 -32.27 -3.10 -29.12
N ALA A 181 -32.40 -2.00 -29.84
CA ALA A 181 -33.66 -1.56 -30.41
C ALA A 181 -34.05 -2.52 -31.55
N HIS A 182 -35.17 -3.22 -31.37
CA HIS A 182 -35.84 -4.01 -32.41
C HIS A 182 -36.25 -3.13 -33.60
N PRO A 183 -35.97 -3.52 -34.86
CA PRO A 183 -36.54 -2.86 -36.01
C PRO A 183 -38.01 -3.28 -36.21
N ARG A 184 -38.86 -2.28 -36.50
CA ARG A 184 -40.28 -2.43 -36.84
C ARG A 184 -40.45 -3.27 -38.11
N SER A 185 -41.23 -4.35 -38.06
CA SER A 185 -41.68 -5.06 -39.25
C SER A 185 -42.85 -4.31 -39.90
N THR A 186 -42.59 -3.65 -41.02
CA THR A 186 -43.62 -3.29 -42.01
C THR A 186 -44.00 -4.54 -42.80
N SER A 187 -45.23 -5.02 -42.61
CA SER A 187 -45.88 -6.00 -43.48
C SER A 187 -47.10 -5.33 -44.09
N GLN A 188 -46.96 -4.86 -45.34
CA GLN A 188 -48.07 -4.64 -46.25
C GLN A 188 -47.90 -5.55 -47.46
N ALA A 189 -48.87 -6.46 -47.58
CA ALA A 189 -49.60 -6.86 -48.79
C ALA A 189 -48.83 -7.18 -50.10
N GLN A 190 -49.00 -8.40 -50.64
CA GLN A 190 -49.94 -8.69 -51.74
C GLN A 190 -49.74 -10.11 -52.35
N ASP A 191 -50.86 -10.61 -52.86
CA ASP A 191 -51.06 -11.54 -53.99
C ASP A 191 -51.34 -13.05 -53.78
N ARG A 192 -52.57 -13.38 -54.24
CA ARG A 192 -53.23 -14.65 -54.60
C ARG A 192 -54.12 -15.34 -53.58
#